data_AF-A0A3D6DEM0-F1
#
_entry.id   AF-A0A3D6DEM0-F1
#
_cell.length_a   1.000
_cell.length_b   1.000
_cell.length_c   1.000
_cell.angle_alpha   90.00
_cell.angle_beta   90.00
_cell.angle_gamma   90.00
#
_symmetry.space_group_name_H-M   'P 1'
#
loop_
_entity.id
_entity.type
_entity.pdbx_description
1 polymer ?
#
loop_
_entity_poly.entity_id
_entity_poly.type
_entity_poly.pdbx_seq_one_letter_code
_entity_poly.pdbx_strand_id
1 'polypeptide(L)'
;MKKNIFLLAGLAIAVAFTGCTKDFEDINTNPNEPASVSPGFLLTASQKRIMDEMTDSFWGSRRGMQLAQYWSSNQYSNESRYQFRTEVTNGAWRDFYAGPLQDLQLIIDLNTESPA
;
A
#
# COMPACT_ATOMS: atom_id res chain seq x y z
N MET A 1 -5.72 57.64 19.50
CA MET A 1 -5.14 56.33 19.88
C MET A 1 -5.98 55.14 19.38
N LYS A 2 -7.28 55.04 19.69
CA LYS A 2 -8.15 53.93 19.23
C LYS A 2 -8.18 53.76 17.69
N LYS A 3 -8.23 54.87 16.94
CA LYS A 3 -8.22 54.87 15.47
C LYS A 3 -6.95 54.25 14.84
N ASN A 4 -5.80 54.41 15.51
CA ASN A 4 -4.52 53.85 15.05
C ASN A 4 -4.43 52.34 15.36
N ILE A 5 -5.06 51.89 16.46
CA ILE A 5 -5.17 50.47 16.80
C ILE A 5 -6.05 49.72 15.79
N PHE A 6 -7.17 50.31 15.36
CA PHE A 6 -8.01 49.71 14.31
C PHE A 6 -7.28 49.62 12.95
N LEU A 7 -6.47 50.62 12.61
CA LEU A 7 -5.63 50.59 11.40
C LEU A 7 -4.55 49.49 11.45
N LEU A 8 -3.87 49.35 12.59
CA LEU A 8 -2.88 48.29 12.81
C LEU A 8 -3.50 46.89 12.77
N ALA A 9 -4.68 46.71 13.35
CA ALA A 9 -5.42 45.44 13.31
C ALA A 9 -5.86 45.10 11.88
N GLY A 10 -6.35 46.08 11.11
CA GLY A 10 -6.70 45.88 9.70
C GLY A 10 -5.51 45.49 8.83
N LEU A 11 -4.35 46.11 9.05
CA LEU A 11 -3.12 45.79 8.33
C LEU A 11 -2.60 44.38 8.68
N ALA A 12 -2.66 43.98 9.94
CA ALA A 12 -2.26 42.64 10.38
C ALA A 12 -3.13 41.54 9.73
N ILE A 13 -4.44 41.78 9.61
CA ILE A 13 -5.36 40.87 8.92
C ILE A 13 -5.03 40.80 7.42
N ALA A 14 -4.77 41.94 6.77
CA ALA A 14 -4.41 41.95 5.34
C ALA A 14 -3.12 41.18 5.03
N VAL A 15 -2.11 41.27 5.90
CA VAL A 15 -0.85 40.50 5.77
C VAL A 15 -1.07 39.01 6.07
N ALA A 16 -2.00 38.65 6.95
CA ALA A 16 -2.32 37.24 7.22
C ALA A 16 -2.89 36.50 6.00
N PHE A 17 -3.58 37.21 5.08
CA PHE A 17 -4.12 36.63 3.85
C PHE A 17 -3.09 36.46 2.71
N THR A 18 -1.86 36.94 2.84
CA THR A 18 -0.82 36.76 1.81
C THR A 18 -0.07 35.43 1.91
N GLY A 19 -0.37 34.59 2.91
CA GLY A 19 0.34 33.34 3.18
C GLY A 19 -0.10 32.12 2.35
N CYS A 20 -1.16 32.22 1.53
CA CYS A 20 -1.59 31.10 0.70
C CYS A 20 -0.62 30.88 -0.46
N THR A 21 0.08 29.74 -0.47
CA THR A 21 0.88 29.30 -1.62
C THR A 21 -0.07 28.95 -2.77
N LYS A 22 0.07 29.64 -3.92
CA LYS A 22 -0.78 29.42 -5.10
C LYS A 22 -0.73 27.98 -5.62
N ASP A 23 0.40 27.32 -5.44
CA ASP A 23 0.68 25.99 -6.00
C ASP A 23 0.75 24.91 -4.90
N PHE A 24 0.06 25.13 -3.77
CA PHE A 24 0.12 24.21 -2.62
C PHE A 24 -0.26 22.77 -3.01
N GLU A 25 -1.30 22.60 -3.82
CA GLU A 25 -1.77 21.29 -4.26
C GLU A 25 -0.76 20.62 -5.21
N ASP A 26 -0.19 21.38 -6.15
CA ASP A 26 0.82 20.86 -7.09
C ASP A 26 2.11 20.43 -6.37
N ILE A 27 2.57 21.19 -5.37
CA ILE A 27 3.77 20.87 -4.60
C ILE A 27 3.58 19.62 -3.72
N ASN A 28 2.34 19.37 -3.27
CA ASN A 28 2.01 18.22 -2.41
C ASN A 28 1.45 17.03 -3.19
N THR A 29 1.29 17.15 -4.52
CA THR A 29 0.86 16.04 -5.37
C THR A 29 2.10 15.30 -5.85
N ASN A 30 2.24 14.01 -5.50
CA ASN A 30 3.37 13.20 -5.92
C ASN A 30 3.25 12.89 -7.44
N PRO A 31 4.13 13.41 -8.31
CA PRO A 31 4.06 13.16 -9.74
C PRO A 31 4.42 11.71 -10.12
N ASN A 32 4.94 10.93 -9.18
CA ASN A 32 5.28 9.52 -9.39
C ASN A 32 4.12 8.57 -9.04
N GLU A 33 3.08 9.07 -8.37
CA GLU A 33 1.88 8.29 -8.08
C GLU A 33 0.82 8.51 -9.16
N PRO A 34 0.20 7.44 -9.67
CA PRO A 34 -0.88 7.57 -10.63
C PRO A 34 -2.09 8.21 -9.95
N ALA A 35 -2.61 9.29 -10.52
CA ALA A 35 -3.83 9.95 -10.03
C ALA A 35 -5.06 9.04 -10.11
N SER A 36 -5.07 8.08 -11.03
CA SER A 36 -6.07 7.02 -11.11
C SER A 36 -5.46 5.78 -11.77
N VAL A 37 -6.04 4.61 -11.47
CA VAL A 37 -5.57 3.31 -11.99
C VAL A 37 -6.76 2.53 -12.54
N SER A 38 -6.57 1.89 -13.70
CA SER A 38 -7.61 1.04 -14.29
C SER A 38 -7.79 -0.23 -13.45
N PRO A 39 -9.04 -0.67 -13.19
CA PRO A 39 -9.30 -1.96 -12.56
C PRO A 39 -8.62 -3.15 -13.26
N GLY A 40 -8.44 -3.10 -14.58
CA GLY A 40 -7.78 -4.16 -15.34
C GLY A 40 -6.29 -4.34 -14.99
N PHE A 41 -5.58 -3.23 -14.72
CA PHE A 41 -4.18 -3.29 -14.28
C PHE A 41 -4.06 -3.82 -12.85
N LEU A 42 -4.92 -3.36 -11.94
CA LEU A 42 -4.99 -3.87 -10.57
C LEU A 42 -5.26 -5.38 -10.55
N LEU A 43 -6.20 -5.86 -11.37
CA LEU A 43 -6.55 -7.28 -11.42
C LEU A 43 -5.37 -8.12 -11.91
N THR A 44 -4.72 -7.68 -13.00
CA THR A 44 -3.57 -8.38 -13.57
C THR A 44 -2.41 -8.45 -12.57
N ALA A 45 -2.10 -7.34 -11.90
CA ALA A 45 -1.08 -7.28 -10.86
C ALA A 45 -1.43 -8.19 -9.68
N SER A 46 -2.67 -8.19 -9.24
CA SER A 46 -3.16 -9.01 -8.12
C SER A 46 -2.99 -10.49 -8.40
N GLN A 47 -3.46 -10.96 -9.57
CA GLN A 47 -3.34 -12.36 -9.98
C GLN A 47 -1.88 -12.81 -10.04
N LYS A 48 -1.02 -11.99 -10.65
CA LYS A 48 0.41 -12.28 -10.71
C LYS A 48 1.02 -12.39 -9.30
N ARG A 49 0.78 -11.41 -8.43
CA ARG A 49 1.34 -11.39 -7.08
C ARG A 49 0.88 -12.58 -6.25
N ILE A 50 -0.40 -12.96 -6.34
CA ILE A 50 -0.91 -14.17 -5.67
C ILE A 50 -0.12 -15.39 -6.11
N MET A 51 0.09 -15.57 -7.42
CA MET A 51 0.85 -16.69 -7.95
C MET A 51 2.32 -16.66 -7.54
N ASP A 52 2.95 -15.49 -7.55
CA ASP A 52 4.34 -15.33 -7.11
C ASP A 52 4.49 -15.74 -5.62
N GLU A 53 3.61 -15.27 -4.73
CA GLU A 53 3.64 -15.63 -3.30
C GLU A 53 3.32 -17.11 -3.05
N MET A 54 2.36 -17.66 -3.79
CA MET A 54 2.00 -19.09 -3.69
C MET A 54 3.11 -20.02 -4.18
N THR A 55 3.98 -19.55 -5.06
CA THR A 55 5.06 -20.36 -5.66
C THR A 55 6.45 -19.96 -5.18
N ASP A 56 6.56 -18.95 -4.31
CA ASP A 56 7.82 -18.50 -3.75
C ASP A 56 8.57 -19.63 -3.01
N SER A 57 9.88 -19.45 -2.92
CA SER A 57 10.84 -20.32 -2.27
C SER A 57 10.58 -20.56 -0.77
N PHE A 58 9.97 -19.61 -0.04
CA PHE A 58 9.71 -19.72 1.39
C PHE A 58 8.29 -20.19 1.68
N TRP A 59 7.27 -19.39 1.35
CA TRP A 59 5.89 -19.70 1.72
C TRP A 59 5.33 -20.89 0.93
N GLY A 60 5.36 -20.81 -0.41
CA GLY A 60 4.87 -21.88 -1.28
C GLY A 60 5.70 -23.16 -1.18
N SER A 61 7.00 -23.02 -1.39
CA SER A 61 7.94 -24.14 -1.51
C SER A 61 8.36 -24.71 -0.16
N ARG A 62 9.10 -23.96 0.66
CA ARG A 62 9.65 -24.51 1.92
C ARG A 62 8.58 -24.82 2.94
N ARG A 63 7.51 -24.04 3.02
CA ARG A 63 6.41 -24.32 3.94
C ARG A 63 5.34 -25.20 3.29
N GLY A 64 4.71 -24.74 2.21
CA GLY A 64 3.60 -25.47 1.57
C GLY A 64 3.99 -26.87 1.11
N MET A 65 4.98 -26.98 0.22
CA MET A 65 5.37 -28.28 -0.36
C MET A 65 5.96 -29.26 0.66
N GLN A 66 6.68 -28.77 1.67
CA GLN A 66 7.23 -29.65 2.71
C GLN A 66 6.15 -30.11 3.71
N LEU A 67 5.21 -29.24 4.07
CA LEU A 67 4.09 -29.62 4.93
C LEU A 67 3.19 -30.66 4.24
N ALA A 68 2.99 -30.50 2.92
CA ALA A 68 2.31 -31.49 2.07
C ALA A 68 3.16 -32.74 1.77
N GLN A 69 4.41 -32.79 2.22
CA GLN A 69 5.38 -33.87 2.00
C GLN A 69 5.73 -34.16 0.53
N TYR A 70 5.50 -33.20 -0.36
CA TYR A 70 5.98 -33.31 -1.74
C TYR A 70 7.48 -33.07 -1.83
N TRP A 71 8.02 -32.16 -1.01
CA TRP A 71 9.44 -31.85 -0.94
C TRP A 71 10.02 -32.12 0.46
N SER A 72 11.34 -32.24 0.54
CA SER A 72 12.10 -32.34 1.80
C SER A 72 13.43 -31.61 1.67
N SER A 73 13.99 -31.14 2.78
CA SER A 73 15.24 -30.36 2.82
C SER A 73 16.36 -31.08 3.57
N ASN A 74 17.58 -31.03 3.02
CA ASN A 74 18.78 -31.60 3.62
C ASN A 74 19.70 -30.54 4.30
N GLN A 75 19.90 -29.39 3.66
CA GLN A 75 20.77 -28.31 4.17
C GLN A 75 20.03 -27.34 5.09
N TYR A 76 18.76 -27.06 4.81
CA TYR A 76 17.90 -26.18 5.61
C TYR A 76 16.67 -26.96 6.06
N SER A 77 16.86 -27.89 7.00
CA SER A 77 15.83 -28.85 7.41
C SER A 77 14.77 -28.29 8.36
N ASN A 78 14.78 -26.99 8.68
CA ASN A 78 13.93 -26.41 9.71
C ASN A 78 12.45 -26.69 9.40
N GLU A 79 12.01 -26.37 8.19
CA GLU A 79 10.61 -26.57 7.78
C GLU A 79 10.26 -28.07 7.71
N SER A 80 11.17 -28.95 7.28
CA SER A 80 10.99 -30.41 7.30
C SER A 80 10.88 -30.98 8.72
N ARG A 81 11.38 -30.25 9.71
CA ARG A 81 11.34 -30.59 11.14
C ARG A 81 10.29 -29.79 11.92
N TYR A 82 9.38 -29.11 11.22
CA TYR A 82 8.34 -28.26 11.79
C TYR A 82 8.86 -27.10 12.66
N GLN A 83 10.10 -26.67 12.43
CA GLN A 83 10.72 -25.51 13.08
C GLN A 83 10.48 -24.26 12.24
N PHE A 84 9.22 -23.84 12.17
CA PHE A 84 8.79 -22.73 11.33
C PHE A 84 9.31 -21.38 11.84
N ARG A 85 9.82 -20.57 10.92
CA ARG A 85 10.22 -19.19 11.18
C ARG A 85 8.98 -18.29 11.22
N THR A 86 8.84 -17.49 12.27
CA THR A 86 7.73 -16.56 12.44
C THR A 86 7.73 -15.48 11.35
N GLU A 87 8.92 -15.05 10.94
CA GLU A 87 9.13 -14.01 9.93
C GLU A 87 8.57 -14.41 8.58
N VAL A 88 8.68 -15.69 8.19
CA VAL A 88 8.10 -16.21 6.94
C VAL A 88 6.58 -16.18 6.98
N THR A 89 5.98 -16.49 8.14
CA THR A 89 4.52 -16.40 8.31
C THR A 89 4.04 -14.97 8.20
N ASN A 90 4.69 -14.05 8.92
CA ASN A 90 4.32 -12.64 8.96
C ASN A 90 4.55 -11.97 7.60
N GLY A 91 5.63 -12.35 6.91
CA GLY A 91 5.93 -11.92 5.54
C GLY A 91 4.80 -12.32 4.59
N ALA A 92 4.49 -13.62 4.50
CA ALA A 92 3.42 -14.10 3.63
C ALA A 92 2.08 -13.43 3.93
N TRP A 93 1.71 -13.28 5.21
CA TRP A 93 0.50 -12.55 5.60
C TRP A 93 0.52 -11.12 5.05
N ARG A 94 1.58 -10.35 5.31
CA ARG A 94 1.72 -8.99 4.80
C ARG A 94 1.65 -8.96 3.28
N ASP A 95 2.34 -9.88 2.61
CA ASP A 95 2.51 -9.85 1.16
C ASP A 95 1.21 -10.17 0.42
N PHE A 96 0.33 -11.01 1.00
CA PHE A 96 -1.05 -11.20 0.52
C PHE A 96 -1.99 -10.05 0.88
N TYR A 97 -2.00 -9.59 2.14
CA TYR A 97 -3.00 -8.64 2.64
C TYR A 97 -2.73 -7.20 2.22
N ALA A 98 -1.50 -6.72 2.35
CA ALA A 98 -1.13 -5.36 1.96
C ALA A 98 -0.87 -5.22 0.45
N GLY A 99 -0.96 -6.33 -0.30
CA GLY A 99 -0.71 -6.36 -1.73
C GLY A 99 -1.96 -6.70 -2.53
N PRO A 100 -2.06 -7.92 -3.08
CA PRO A 100 -3.14 -8.28 -3.99
C PRO A 100 -4.52 -8.17 -3.35
N LEU A 101 -4.70 -8.44 -2.05
CA LEU A 101 -6.01 -8.28 -1.42
C LEU A 101 -6.45 -6.80 -1.34
N GLN A 102 -5.51 -5.88 -1.07
CA GLN A 102 -5.79 -4.45 -1.08
C GLN A 102 -6.14 -3.96 -2.49
N ASP A 103 -5.40 -4.42 -3.50
CA ASP A 103 -5.67 -4.08 -4.91
C ASP A 103 -7.04 -4.62 -5.37
N LEU A 104 -7.41 -5.83 -4.96
CA LEU A 104 -8.73 -6.42 -5.23
C LEU A 104 -9.85 -5.66 -4.52
N GLN A 105 -9.64 -5.19 -3.29
CA GLN A 105 -10.63 -4.36 -2.59
C GLN A 105 -10.81 -3.01 -3.30
N LEU A 106 -9.71 -2.38 -3.73
CA LEU A 106 -9.77 -1.14 -4.49
C LEU A 106 -10.56 -1.30 -5.80
N ILE A 107 -10.42 -2.45 -6.49
CA ILE A 107 -11.26 -2.75 -7.65
C ILE A 107 -12.75 -2.74 -7.29
N ILE A 108 -13.13 -3.37 -6.17
CA ILE A 108 -14.52 -3.39 -5.72
C ILE A 108 -15.00 -1.96 -5.49
N ASP A 109 -14.26 -1.18 -4.70
CA ASP A 109 -14.61 0.18 -4.31
C ASP A 109 -14.80 1.08 -5.55
N LEU A 110 -13.87 1.02 -6.51
CA LEU A 110 -13.94 1.77 -7.77
C LEU A 110 -15.17 1.45 -8.61
N ASN A 111 -15.69 0.21 -8.54
CA ASN A 111 -16.86 -0.23 -9.30
C ASN A 111 -18.19 -0.08 -8.52
N THR A 112 -18.14 0.15 -7.21
CA THR A 112 -19.33 0.36 -6.38
C THR A 112 -19.59 1.82 -6.04
N GLU A 113 -18.54 2.64 -5.87
CA GLU A 113 -18.66 4.05 -5.50
C GLU A 113 -18.74 4.98 -6.72
N SER A 114 -18.25 4.53 -7.89
CA SER A 114 -18.45 5.20 -9.18
C SER A 114 -19.28 4.29 -10.11
N PRO A 115 -20.62 4.24 -9.94
CA PRO A 115 -21.46 3.58 -10.93
C PRO A 115 -21.30 4.32 -12.27
N ALA A 116 -21.00 3.56 -13.31
CA ALA A 116 -20.92 4.05 -14.70
C ALA A 116 -22.21 4.75 -15.14
#